data_AF-A0A9D7TSR1-F1
#
_entry.id   AF-A0A9D7TSR1-F1
#
_cell.length_a   1.000
_cell.length_b   1.000
_cell.length_c   1.000
_cell.angle_alpha   90.00
_cell.angle_beta   90.00
_cell.angle_gamma   90.00
#
_symmetry.space_group_name_H-M   'P 1'
#
loop_
_entity.id
_entity.type
_entity.pdbx_description
1 polymer ?
#
loop_
_entity_poly.entity_id
_entity_poly.type
_entity_poly.pdbx_seq_one_letter_code
_entity_poly.pdbx_strand_id
1 'polypeptide(L)' 'MTSTIQGDGEYLGGNFTSLNNISRNRIARLYANGSLDETFNPGLGANDNIRIIAIQNDGKIIVDGFTFLMESQEIVLLAF' A
#
# COMPACT_ATOMS: atom_id res chain seq x y z
N MET A 1 3.18 -10.17 -5.67
CA MET A 1 2.00 -9.50 -5.10
C MET A 1 1.97 -9.89 -3.64
N THR A 2 1.78 -8.92 -2.74
CA THR A 2 1.77 -9.10 -1.29
C THR A 2 0.53 -8.43 -0.73
N SER A 3 0.03 -8.92 0.39
CA SER A 3 -1.08 -8.29 1.08
C SER A 3 -0.99 -8.42 2.59
N THR A 4 -1.70 -7.55 3.29
CA THR A 4 -1.78 -7.57 4.75
C THR A 4 -3.13 -7.03 5.22
N ILE A 5 -3.70 -7.65 6.25
CA ILE A 5 -5.05 -7.34 6.74
C ILE A 5 -4.94 -6.30 7.88
N GLN A 6 -5.74 -5.24 7.81
CA GLN A 6 -5.94 -4.28 8.89
C GLN A 6 -7.44 -4.22 9.21
N GLY A 7 -7.86 -4.77 10.35
CA GLY A 7 -9.23 -4.58 10.86
C GLY A 7 -10.35 -4.77 9.83
N ASP A 8 -10.85 -3.66 9.30
CA ASP A 8 -11.94 -3.50 8.33
C ASP A 8 -11.54 -3.65 6.85
N GLY A 9 -10.27 -3.91 6.54
CA GLY A 9 -9.78 -3.99 5.17
C GLY A 9 -8.44 -4.71 4.99
N GLU A 10 -7.97 -4.71 3.75
CA GLU A 10 -6.72 -5.33 3.31
C GLU A 10 -5.90 -4.34 2.48
N TYR A 11 -4.61 -4.23 2.77
CA TYR A 11 -3.68 -3.47 1.93
C TYR A 11 -3.01 -4.41 0.93
N LEU A 12 -2.96 -3.96 -0.32
CA LEU A 12 -2.37 -4.67 -1.44
C LEU A 12 -1.12 -3.94 -1.93
N GLY A 13 -0.05 -4.70 -2.12
CA GLY A 13 1.19 -4.28 -2.76
C GLY A 13 1.53 -5.16 -3.96
N GLY A 14 1.93 -4.60 -5.09
CA GLY A 14 2.27 -5.41 -6.26
C GLY A 14 2.85 -4.65 -7.44
N ASN A 15 2.91 -5.31 -8.60
CA ASN A 15 3.28 -4.71 -9.88
C ASN A 15 2.00 -4.39 -10.68
N PHE A 16 1.24 -3.41 -10.21
CA PHE A 16 0.05 -2.90 -10.89
C PHE A 16 0.08 -1.37 -10.94
N THR A 17 -0.60 -0.81 -11.93
CA THR A 17 -0.82 0.64 -12.08
C THR A 17 -2.30 1.01 -12.10
N SER A 18 -3.17 0.01 -12.09
CA SER A 18 -4.62 0.17 -11.97
C SER A 18 -5.23 -1.01 -11.22
N LEU A 19 -6.36 -0.75 -10.57
CA LEU A 19 -7.21 -1.75 -9.93
C LEU A 19 -8.67 -1.36 -10.16
N ASN A 20 -9.48 -2.27 -10.69
CA ASN A 20 -10.88 -2.00 -11.05
C ASN A 20 -11.07 -0.73 -11.91
N ASN A 21 -10.21 -0.52 -12.90
CA ASN A 21 -10.17 0.67 -13.78
C ASN A 21 -9.85 2.00 -13.08
N ILE A 22 -9.46 1.98 -11.80
CA ILE A 22 -9.01 3.16 -11.06
C ILE A 22 -7.49 3.15 -11.01
N SER A 23 -6.87 4.30 -11.26
CA SER A 23 -5.41 4.46 -11.19
C SER A 23 -4.91 4.23 -9.77
N ARG A 24 -4.05 3.23 -9.58
CA ARG A 24 -3.45 2.86 -8.31
C ARG A 24 -2.03 2.39 -8.57
N ASN A 25 -1.05 3.20 -8.19
CA ASN A 25 0.35 2.91 -8.44
C ASN A 25 0.89 1.98 -7.37
N ARG A 26 0.89 0.67 -7.67
CA ARG A 26 1.54 -0.41 -6.92
C ARG A 26 0.98 -0.69 -5.53
N ILE A 27 0.21 0.24 -4.94
CA ILE A 27 -0.44 0.14 -3.62
C ILE A 27 -1.94 0.47 -3.72
N ALA A 28 -2.75 -0.29 -2.99
CA ALA A 28 -4.20 -0.06 -2.85
C ALA A 28 -4.70 -0.58 -1.49
N ARG A 29 -5.89 -0.15 -1.07
CA ARG A 29 -6.63 -0.71 0.06
C ARG A 29 -7.96 -1.25 -0.43
N LEU A 30 -8.35 -2.43 0.03
CA LEU A 30 -9.67 -3.00 -0.16
C LEU A 30 -10.42 -2.98 1.17
N TYR A 31 -11.75 -2.81 1.13
CA TYR A 31 -12.61 -3.13 2.26
C TYR A 31 -12.70 -4.63 2.47
N ALA A 32 -13.17 -5.08 3.63
CA ALA A 32 -13.38 -6.50 3.94
C ALA A 32 -14.32 -7.24 2.95
N ASN A 33 -15.16 -6.50 2.22
CA ASN A 33 -16.01 -7.06 1.16
C ASN A 33 -15.30 -7.19 -0.21
N GLY A 34 -14.00 -6.87 -0.29
CA GLY A 34 -13.18 -6.91 -1.51
C GLY A 34 -13.34 -5.71 -2.44
N SER A 35 -14.17 -4.72 -2.09
CA SER A 35 -14.34 -3.50 -2.88
C SER A 35 -13.14 -2.57 -2.67
N LEU A 36 -12.73 -1.85 -3.73
CA LEU A 36 -11.66 -0.86 -3.63
C LEU A 36 -12.06 0.28 -2.70
N ASP A 37 -11.21 0.57 -1.73
CA ASP A 37 -11.35 1.78 -0.92
C ASP A 37 -10.84 2.98 -1.71
N GLU A 38 -11.77 3.75 -2.28
CA GLU A 38 -11.45 4.96 -3.03
C GLU A 38 -11.02 6.13 -2.13
N THR A 39 -11.34 6.08 -0.84
CA THR A 39 -10.95 7.12 0.13
C THR A 39 -9.48 7.03 0.54
N PHE A 40 -8.86 5.86 0.38
CA PHE A 40 -7.44 5.68 0.57
C PHE A 40 -6.65 6.47 -0.50
N ASN A 41 -5.80 7.39 -0.05
CA ASN A 41 -4.95 8.20 -0.92
C ASN A 41 -3.47 7.82 -0.74
N PRO A 42 -2.88 7.03 -1.67
CA PRO A 42 -1.46 6.69 -1.63
C PRO A 42 -0.54 7.81 -2.18
N GLY A 43 -1.07 8.99 -2.49
CA GLY A 43 -0.34 10.04 -3.18
C GLY A 43 0.12 9.59 -4.56
N LEU A 44 1.42 9.70 -4.83
CA LEU A 44 2.02 9.20 -6.09
C LEU A 44 2.10 7.65 -6.15
N GLY A 45 1.90 6.96 -5.01
CA GLY A 45 2.14 5.53 -4.87
C GLY A 45 3.63 5.17 -4.93
N ALA A 46 3.94 3.91 -5.26
CA ALA A 46 5.33 3.47 -5.43
C ALA A 46 5.77 3.53 -6.90
N ASN A 47 7.05 3.86 -7.11
CA ASN A 47 7.70 3.91 -8.41
C ASN A 47 8.15 2.54 -8.93
N ASP A 48 8.23 1.53 -8.06
CA ASP A 48 8.55 0.14 -8.43
C ASP A 48 7.73 -0.90 -7.66
N ASN A 49 8.02 -2.18 -7.87
CA ASN A 49 7.32 -3.31 -7.30
C ASN A 49 7.44 -3.33 -5.79
N ILE A 50 6.28 -3.26 -5.14
CA ILE A 50 6.13 -3.56 -3.72
C ILE A 50 6.20 -5.08 -3.56
N ARG A 51 7.21 -5.54 -2.82
CA ARG A 51 7.40 -6.96 -2.50
C ARG A 51 6.84 -7.29 -1.12
N ILE A 52 6.92 -6.33 -0.19
CA ILE A 52 6.50 -6.52 1.20
C ILE A 52 5.64 -5.33 1.60
N ILE A 53 4.56 -5.64 2.32
CA ILE A 53 3.71 -4.65 2.98
C ILE A 53 3.45 -5.12 4.41
N ALA A 54 3.59 -4.23 5.39
CA ALA A 54 3.33 -4.52 6.79
C ALA A 54 2.64 -3.32 7.45
N ILE A 55 1.73 -3.59 8.38
CA ILE A 55 1.05 -2.57 9.16
C ILE A 55 1.69 -2.54 10.54
N GLN A 56 2.07 -1.35 11.00
CA GLN A 56 2.54 -1.12 12.35
C GLN A 56 1.37 -0.92 13.32
N ASN A 57 1.60 -1.15 14.61
CA ASN A 57 0.59 -0.98 15.66
C ASN A 57 0.07 0.46 15.80
N ASP A 58 0.78 1.44 15.26
CA ASP A 58 0.40 2.85 15.25
C ASP A 58 -0.42 3.24 14.00
N GLY A 59 -0.79 2.27 13.16
CA GLY A 59 -1.58 2.48 11.94
C GLY A 59 -0.72 2.75 10.69
N LYS A 60 0.59 2.94 10.85
CA LYS A 60 1.51 3.20 9.73
C LYS A 60 1.68 1.98 8.83
N ILE A 61 1.90 2.23 7.54
CA ILE A 61 2.14 1.17 6.55
C ILE A 61 3.61 1.20 6.14
N ILE A 62 4.31 0.10 6.39
CA ILE A 62 5.65 -0.15 5.86
C ILE A 62 5.50 -0.84 4.51
N VAL A 63 6.23 -0.34 3.53
CA VAL A 63 6.27 -0.87 2.18
C VAL A 63 7.73 -1.03 1.79
N ASP A 64 8.12 -2.21 1.31
CA ASP A 64 9.49 -2.48 0.86
C ASP A 64 9.52 -3.06 -0.58
N GLY A 65 10.52 -2.62 -1.34
CA GLY A 65 10.68 -2.78 -2.79
C GLY A 65 12.05 -2.27 -3.30
N PHE A 66 12.34 -2.41 -4.60
CA PHE A 66 13.60 -1.92 -5.17
C PHE A 66 13.48 -0.40 -5.45
N THR A 67 14.05 0.42 -4.55
CA THR A 67 14.25 1.88 -4.67
C THR A 67 13.09 2.80 -4.25
N PHE A 68 13.49 3.86 -3.53
CA PHE A 68 12.74 4.79 -2.68
C PHE A 68 11.96 5.89 -3.42
N LEU A 69 10.83 6.31 -2.81
CA LEU A 69 10.44 7.67 -2.40
C LEU A 69 8.98 7.62 -1.92
N MET A 70 8.70 7.92 -0.64
CA MET A 70 7.34 8.21 -0.17
C MET A 70 7.36 9.35 0.85
N GLU A 71 6.84 10.52 0.46
CA GLU A 71 6.42 11.58 1.38
C GLU A 71 4.89 11.64 1.41
N SER A 72 4.34 11.20 2.55
CA SER A 72 2.99 11.42 3.06
C SER A 72 2.97 10.85 4.49
N GLN A 73 2.18 11.45 5.40
CA GLN A 73 2.44 11.60 6.84
C GLN A 73 2.58 10.34 7.74
N GLU A 74 2.78 9.13 7.23
CA GLU A 74 2.66 7.91 8.06
C GLU A 74 3.67 6.80 7.76
N ILE A 75 4.93 7.09 7.39
CA ILE A 75 5.90 6.02 7.09
C ILE A 75 7.24 6.28 7.79
N VAL A 76 7.57 5.43 8.77
CA VAL A 76 8.86 5.44 9.48
C VAL A 76 9.64 4.18 9.08
N LEU A 77 10.87 4.39 8.59
CA LEU A 77 11.81 3.38 8.09
C LEU A 77 12.45 2.60 9.26
N LEU A 78 12.51 1.27 9.17
CA LEU A 78 13.47 0.45 9.91
C LEU A 78 14.25 -0.38 8.89
N ALA A 79 15.52 -0.02 8.67
CA ALA A 79 16.49 -0.87 8.01
C ALA A 79 17.29 -1.61 9.09
N PHE A 80 17.39 -2.94 8.99
CA PHE A 80 18.43 -3.71 9.66
C PHE A 80 19.57 -3.96 8.67
#